data_AF-A0A2M8Z2Y2-F1
#
_entry.id   AF-A0A2M8Z2Y2-F1
#
_cell.length_a   1.000
_cell.length_b   1.000
_cell.length_c   1.000
_cell.angle_alpha   90.00
_cell.angle_beta   90.00
_cell.angle_gamma   90.00
#
_symmetry.space_group_name_H-M   'P 1'
#
loop_
_entity.id
_entity.type
_entity.pdbx_description
1 polymer ?
#
loop_
_entity_poly.entity_id
_entity_poly.type
_entity_poly.pdbx_seq_one_letter_code
_entity_poly.pdbx_strand_id
1 'polypeptide(L)'
;MFNCKLLFAKRYRGTFMFAFVNFKTQECYEWFFQFSLKDPWWIPKYDSYYLNDGKWPLAGWLFFYFGRHTRGAVIPCEQSEISEGKKPLVDKAGNLYVIYNLPEEELARKFRRTILRYNCEVGIEKDGDNVTIINTVRSKRWISIFLKK
;
A
#
# COMPACT_ATOMS: atom_id res chain seq x y z
N MET A 1 6.00 -10.37 14.89
CA MET A 1 4.89 -11.04 14.17
C MET A 1 4.25 -10.00 13.24
N PHE A 2 4.17 -10.22 11.93
CA PHE A 2 3.77 -9.19 10.97
C PHE A 2 2.31 -8.76 11.17
N ASN A 3 2.05 -7.44 11.32
CA ASN A 3 0.70 -6.83 11.28
C ASN A 3 0.21 -6.71 9.83
N CYS A 4 0.41 -7.77 9.05
CA CYS A 4 0.00 -7.87 7.66
C CYS A 4 -1.12 -8.92 7.55
N LYS A 5 -2.13 -8.63 6.73
CA LYS A 5 -3.23 -9.55 6.41
C LYS A 5 -3.33 -9.72 4.90
N LEU A 6 -3.39 -10.96 4.44
CA LEU A 6 -3.71 -11.27 3.04
C LEU A 6 -5.20 -11.00 2.82
N LEU A 7 -5.52 -10.17 1.83
CA LEU A 7 -6.90 -9.87 1.45
C LEU A 7 -7.43 -10.90 0.46
N PHE A 8 -6.67 -11.12 -0.61
CA PHE A 8 -7.00 -12.10 -1.63
C PHE A 8 -5.73 -12.54 -2.36
N ALA A 9 -5.80 -13.72 -2.95
CA ALA A 9 -4.87 -14.21 -3.95
C ALA A 9 -5.62 -14.41 -5.26
N LYS A 10 -5.06 -13.94 -6.36
CA LYS A 10 -5.60 -14.15 -7.71
C LYS A 10 -4.51 -14.73 -8.59
N ARG A 11 -4.92 -15.62 -9.49
CA ARG A 11 -4.07 -16.13 -10.55
C ARG A 11 -4.73 -15.83 -11.88
N TYR A 12 -3.96 -15.31 -12.81
CA TYR A 12 -4.37 -15.18 -14.20
C TYR A 12 -3.22 -15.63 -15.10
N ARG A 13 -3.45 -16.70 -15.87
CA ARG A 13 -2.42 -17.37 -16.69
C ARG A 13 -1.18 -17.73 -15.87
N GLY A 14 -0.02 -17.13 -16.19
CA GLY A 14 1.26 -17.30 -15.47
C GLY A 14 1.53 -16.22 -14.43
N THR A 15 0.58 -15.32 -14.15
CA THR A 15 0.72 -14.24 -13.16
C THR A 15 -0.06 -14.56 -11.90
N PHE A 16 0.61 -14.49 -10.77
CA PHE A 16 0.07 -14.61 -9.42
C PHE A 16 0.11 -13.24 -8.77
N MET A 17 -1.02 -12.82 -8.20
CA MET A 17 -1.17 -11.56 -7.51
C MET A 17 -1.67 -11.81 -6.09
N PHE A 18 -1.00 -11.20 -5.12
CA PHE A 18 -1.37 -11.28 -3.71
C PHE A 18 -1.58 -9.87 -3.17
N ALA A 19 -2.80 -9.57 -2.74
CA ALA A 19 -3.12 -8.29 -2.11
C ALA A 19 -3.00 -8.41 -0.60
N PHE A 20 -2.23 -7.51 0.02
CA PHE A 20 -2.05 -7.46 1.45
C PHE A 20 -2.36 -6.07 1.99
N VAL A 21 -2.75 -6.05 3.26
CA VAL A 21 -2.84 -4.85 4.07
C VAL A 21 -1.84 -4.93 5.20
N ASN A 22 -1.04 -3.88 5.37
CA ASN A 22 -0.19 -3.70 6.53
C ASN A 22 -0.78 -2.61 7.41
N PHE A 23 -1.37 -3.01 8.53
CA PHE A 23 -2.01 -2.08 9.47
C PHE A 23 -1.01 -1.17 10.20
N LYS A 24 0.26 -1.58 10.30
CA LYS A 24 1.32 -0.75 10.93
C LYS A 24 1.71 0.43 10.06
N THR A 25 1.90 0.20 8.76
CA THR A 25 2.27 1.26 7.79
C THR A 25 1.06 1.88 7.11
N GLN A 26 -0.14 1.36 7.39
CA GLN A 26 -1.39 1.78 6.78
C GLN A 26 -1.36 1.71 5.24
N GLU A 27 -0.70 0.68 4.71
CA GLU A 27 -0.53 0.47 3.28
C GLU A 27 -1.34 -0.74 2.82
N CYS A 28 -2.15 -0.57 1.78
CA CYS A 28 -2.70 -1.66 0.99
C CYS A 28 -1.88 -1.81 -0.28
N TYR A 29 -1.41 -3.02 -0.56
CA TYR A 29 -0.47 -3.27 -1.63
C TYR A 29 -0.68 -4.61 -2.31
N GLU A 30 -0.14 -4.75 -3.50
CA GLU A 30 -0.20 -5.95 -4.31
C GLU A 30 1.22 -6.41 -4.66
N TRP A 31 1.47 -7.69 -4.47
CA TRP A 31 2.67 -8.38 -4.96
C TRP A 31 2.30 -9.15 -6.21
N PHE A 32 3.17 -9.10 -7.22
CA PHE A 32 3.03 -9.83 -8.45
C PHE A 32 4.20 -10.76 -8.62
N PHE A 33 3.90 -11.98 -9.06
CA PHE A 33 4.87 -12.94 -9.54
C PHE A 33 4.38 -13.44 -10.89
N GLN A 34 5.16 -13.23 -11.94
CA GLN A 34 4.81 -13.62 -13.29
C GLN A 34 5.87 -14.54 -13.87
N PHE A 35 5.40 -15.63 -14.46
CA PHE A 35 6.17 -16.46 -15.37
C PHE A 35 5.67 -16.24 -16.81
N SER A 36 6.57 -15.93 -17.74
CA SER A 36 6.25 -15.79 -19.16
C SER A 36 7.42 -16.19 -20.04
N LEU A 37 7.14 -17.01 -21.06
CA LEU A 37 8.09 -17.35 -22.13
C LEU A 37 8.19 -16.27 -23.22
N LYS A 38 7.30 -15.26 -23.18
CA LYS A 38 7.35 -14.10 -24.08
C LYS A 38 8.35 -13.07 -23.55
N ASP A 39 9.13 -12.49 -24.45
CA ASP A 39 10.08 -11.40 -24.22
C ASP A 39 10.99 -11.59 -22.99
N PRO A 40 11.79 -12.68 -22.96
CA PRO A 40 12.65 -12.97 -21.82
C PRO A 40 13.66 -11.86 -21.56
N TRP A 41 13.88 -11.57 -20.28
CA TRP A 41 14.88 -10.59 -19.86
C TRP A 41 16.22 -11.29 -19.74
N TRP A 42 16.98 -11.34 -20.84
CA TRP A 42 18.29 -12.02 -20.91
C TRP A 42 19.28 -11.54 -19.84
N ILE A 43 19.19 -10.26 -19.48
CA ILE A 43 19.96 -9.62 -18.40
C ILE A 43 18.96 -9.22 -17.30
N PRO A 44 19.30 -9.35 -16.01
CA PRO A 44 18.47 -8.83 -14.93
C PRO A 44 18.16 -7.36 -15.17
N LYS A 45 16.88 -6.99 -15.14
CA LYS A 45 16.48 -5.59 -15.31
C LYS A 45 15.34 -5.23 -14.36
N TYR A 46 15.15 -3.94 -14.21
CA TYR A 46 14.00 -3.34 -13.57
C TYR A 46 13.35 -2.39 -14.57
N ASP A 47 12.05 -2.55 -14.78
CA ASP A 47 11.25 -1.73 -15.65
C ASP A 47 10.10 -1.16 -14.83
N SER A 48 10.11 0.17 -14.63
CA SER A 48 9.10 0.85 -13.83
C SER A 48 7.75 0.97 -14.52
N TYR A 49 7.66 0.67 -15.82
CA TYR A 49 6.49 0.90 -16.66
C TYR A 49 6.11 -0.35 -17.48
N TYR A 50 6.32 -1.56 -16.95
CA TYR A 50 6.18 -2.78 -17.75
C TYR A 50 4.72 -3.28 -17.92
N LEU A 51 3.92 -3.32 -16.85
CA LEU A 51 2.56 -3.88 -16.90
C LEU A 51 1.47 -2.78 -16.92
N ASN A 52 0.36 -3.08 -17.59
CA ASN A 52 -0.89 -2.30 -17.57
C ASN A 52 -0.69 -0.83 -18.03
N ASP A 53 -0.24 -0.64 -19.27
CA ASP A 53 0.05 0.68 -19.87
C ASP A 53 1.02 1.54 -19.04
N GLY A 54 2.04 0.91 -18.47
CA GLY A 54 3.06 1.62 -17.68
C GLY A 54 2.76 1.75 -16.20
N LYS A 55 1.67 1.19 -15.69
CA LYS A 55 1.26 1.46 -14.30
C LYS A 55 2.01 0.64 -13.28
N TRP A 56 2.52 -0.54 -13.61
CA TRP A 56 3.05 -1.46 -12.61
C TRP A 56 4.53 -1.83 -12.86
N PRO A 57 5.41 -1.60 -11.86
CA PRO A 57 6.84 -1.87 -11.99
C PRO A 57 7.14 -3.37 -11.84
N LEU A 58 8.10 -3.87 -12.62
CA LEU A 58 8.63 -5.23 -12.53
C LEU A 58 10.16 -5.24 -12.43
N ALA A 59 10.70 -6.11 -11.57
CA ALA A 59 12.08 -6.56 -11.56
C ALA A 59 12.11 -8.04 -11.93
N GLY A 60 13.10 -8.50 -12.67
CA GLY A 60 13.10 -9.89 -13.11
C GLY A 60 14.33 -10.30 -13.89
N TRP A 61 14.35 -11.57 -14.25
CA TRP A 61 15.38 -12.17 -15.07
C TRP A 61 14.85 -13.43 -15.77
N LEU A 62 15.28 -13.62 -17.01
CA LEU A 62 14.83 -14.69 -17.91
C LEU A 62 13.31 -14.66 -18.06
N PHE A 63 12.62 -15.65 -17.49
CA PHE A 63 11.18 -15.85 -17.62
C PHE A 63 10.41 -15.48 -16.34
N PHE A 64 11.10 -14.98 -15.30
CA PHE A 64 10.52 -14.71 -13.99
C PHE A 64 10.56 -13.22 -13.67
N TYR A 65 9.40 -12.68 -13.30
CA TYR A 65 9.22 -11.27 -13.03
C TYR A 65 8.45 -11.06 -11.73
N PHE A 66 8.90 -10.10 -10.95
CA PHE A 66 8.37 -9.77 -9.63
C PHE A 66 8.02 -8.29 -9.59
N GLY A 67 6.82 -8.00 -9.12
CA GLY A 67 6.31 -6.65 -9.04
C GLY A 67 5.75 -6.34 -7.67
N ARG A 68 5.70 -5.05 -7.37
CA ARG A 68 5.01 -4.55 -6.20
C ARG A 68 4.39 -3.20 -6.51
N HIS A 69 3.11 -3.07 -6.21
CA HIS A 69 2.38 -1.82 -6.38
C HIS A 69 1.60 -1.48 -5.11
N THR A 70 1.49 -0.19 -4.80
CA THR A 70 0.69 0.31 -3.68
C THR A 70 -0.70 0.64 -4.20
N ARG A 71 -1.68 -0.19 -3.86
CA ARG A 71 -3.07 -0.02 -4.27
C ARG A 71 -3.75 1.16 -3.57
N GLY A 72 -3.38 1.42 -2.31
CA GLY A 72 -4.08 2.42 -1.52
C GLY A 72 -3.60 2.58 -0.08
N ALA A 73 -4.21 3.54 0.60
CA ALA A 73 -4.03 3.79 2.03
C ALA A 73 -5.10 3.06 2.85
N VAL A 74 -4.72 2.64 4.05
CA VAL A 74 -5.59 1.92 5.00
C VAL A 74 -5.91 2.85 6.16
N ILE A 75 -7.15 3.33 6.19
CA ILE A 75 -7.57 4.41 7.07
C ILE A 75 -8.43 3.81 8.19
N PRO A 76 -8.15 4.11 9.48
CA PRO A 76 -9.02 3.71 10.58
C PRO A 76 -10.40 4.34 10.36
N CYS A 77 -11.46 3.63 10.71
CA CYS A 77 -12.81 4.16 10.57
C CYS A 77 -13.71 3.70 11.71
N GLU A 78 -14.76 4.47 11.95
CA GLU A 78 -15.85 4.03 12.83
C GLU A 78 -16.88 3.20 12.06
N GLN A 79 -17.70 2.44 12.79
CA GLN A 79 -18.70 1.57 12.18
C GLN A 79 -19.79 2.35 11.44
N SER A 80 -20.06 3.59 11.88
CA SER A 80 -20.97 4.55 11.26
C SER A 80 -20.50 5.05 9.88
N GLU A 81 -19.20 5.02 9.60
CA GLU A 81 -18.61 5.51 8.36
C GLU A 81 -18.59 4.46 7.23
N ILE A 82 -18.95 3.21 7.54
CA ILE A 82 -18.93 2.10 6.60
C ILE A 82 -20.20 2.17 5.74
N SER A 83 -20.04 2.48 4.46
CA SER A 83 -21.15 2.45 3.50
C SER A 83 -21.83 1.09 3.49
N GLU A 84 -23.16 1.10 3.39
CA GLU A 84 -24.00 -0.09 3.38
C GLU A 84 -23.51 -1.09 2.31
N GLY A 85 -23.27 -2.34 2.72
CA GLY A 85 -22.77 -3.42 1.85
C GLY A 85 -21.24 -3.55 1.73
N LYS A 86 -20.43 -2.63 2.28
CA LYS A 86 -18.97 -2.80 2.35
C LYS A 86 -18.56 -3.50 3.65
N LYS A 87 -17.73 -4.54 3.56
CA LYS A 87 -17.12 -5.17 4.74
C LYS A 87 -15.84 -4.42 5.12
N PRO A 88 -15.71 -3.92 6.36
CA PRO A 88 -14.47 -3.29 6.81
C PRO A 88 -13.35 -4.32 6.92
N LEU A 89 -12.13 -3.83 6.88
CA LEU A 89 -10.98 -4.60 7.31
C LEU A 89 -10.87 -4.55 8.82
N VAL A 90 -10.63 -5.70 9.43
CA VAL A 90 -10.42 -5.81 10.87
C VAL A 90 -9.00 -6.31 11.12
N ASP A 91 -8.28 -5.60 11.99
CA ASP A 91 -6.97 -6.02 12.49
C ASP A 91 -7.10 -7.11 13.57
N LYS A 92 -5.99 -7.45 14.23
CA LYS A 92 -6.00 -8.48 15.31
C LYS A 92 -6.60 -7.98 16.63
N ALA A 93 -6.64 -6.67 16.84
CA ALA A 93 -7.17 -6.04 18.05
C ALA A 93 -8.66 -5.71 17.93
N GLY A 94 -9.25 -5.90 16.75
CA GLY A 94 -10.65 -5.58 16.48
C GLY A 94 -10.87 -4.17 15.91
N ASN A 95 -9.81 -3.42 15.63
CA ASN A 95 -9.93 -2.08 15.04
C ASN A 95 -10.38 -2.19 13.58
N LEU A 96 -11.27 -1.28 13.18
CA LEU A 96 -11.86 -1.23 11.85
C LEU A 96 -11.10 -0.28 10.93
N TYR A 97 -10.96 -0.70 9.67
CA TYR A 97 -10.30 0.08 8.64
C TYR A 97 -11.02 -0.03 7.30
N VAL A 98 -10.84 0.99 6.46
CA VAL A 98 -11.24 1.02 5.05
C VAL A 98 -10.04 1.27 4.14
N ILE A 99 -10.13 0.83 2.89
CA ILE A 99 -9.11 1.12 1.87
C ILE A 99 -9.57 2.32 1.04
N TYR A 100 -8.72 3.34 0.99
CA TYR A 100 -8.80 4.41 0.01
C TYR A 100 -7.84 4.10 -1.14
N ASN A 101 -8.40 3.81 -2.32
CA ASN A 101 -7.60 3.47 -3.49
C ASN A 101 -6.83 4.70 -3.99
N LEU A 102 -5.58 4.47 -4.41
CA LEU A 102 -4.71 5.46 -5.02
C LEU A 102 -4.58 5.12 -6.51
N PRO A 103 -5.46 5.64 -7.38
CA PRO A 103 -5.51 5.22 -8.78
C PRO A 103 -4.31 5.73 -9.60
N GLU A 104 -3.67 6.81 -9.15
CA GLU A 104 -2.52 7.41 -9.80
C GLU A 104 -1.20 6.82 -9.26
N GLU A 105 -0.38 6.27 -10.17
CA GLU A 105 0.86 5.56 -9.80
C GLU A 105 1.89 6.48 -9.14
N GLU A 106 2.03 7.72 -9.61
CA GLU A 106 2.96 8.68 -9.02
C GLU A 106 2.58 9.00 -7.57
N LEU A 107 1.28 9.18 -7.31
CA LEU A 107 0.73 9.40 -5.98
C LEU A 107 0.94 8.19 -5.08
N ALA A 108 0.64 6.98 -5.56
CA ALA A 108 0.89 5.72 -4.86
C ALA A 108 2.36 5.55 -4.47
N ARG A 109 3.28 5.83 -5.41
CA ARG A 109 4.73 5.77 -5.20
C ARG A 109 5.20 6.83 -4.20
N LYS A 110 4.70 8.06 -4.29
CA LYS A 110 5.00 9.14 -3.34
C LYS A 110 4.51 8.78 -1.94
N PHE A 111 3.26 8.31 -1.81
CA PHE A 111 2.70 7.83 -0.55
C PHE A 111 3.57 6.75 0.09
N ARG A 112 3.90 5.68 -0.66
CA ARG A 112 4.77 4.59 -0.21
C ARG A 112 6.12 5.09 0.31
N ARG A 113 6.78 5.98 -0.42
CA ARG A 113 8.08 6.53 0.01
C ARG A 113 7.94 7.29 1.33
N THR A 114 6.89 8.09 1.47
CA THR A 114 6.63 8.90 2.66
C THR A 114 6.42 8.03 3.89
N ILE A 115 5.52 7.05 3.84
CA ILE A 115 5.21 6.19 4.99
C ILE A 115 6.42 5.34 5.44
N LEU A 116 7.24 4.89 4.49
CA LEU A 116 8.45 4.10 4.79
C LEU A 116 9.57 4.96 5.37
N ARG A 117 9.68 6.22 4.92
CA ARG A 117 10.75 7.13 5.36
C ARG A 117 10.47 7.75 6.74
N TYR A 118 9.21 8.12 7.00
CA TYR A 118 8.89 8.99 8.13
C TYR A 118 8.04 8.34 9.24
N ASN A 119 7.71 7.04 9.14
CA ASN A 119 6.89 6.34 10.13
C ASN A 119 5.61 7.15 10.47
N CYS A 120 4.78 7.37 9.45
CA CYS A 120 3.60 8.21 9.57
C CYS A 120 2.39 7.48 10.18
N GLU A 121 1.49 8.27 10.72
CA GLU A 121 0.07 7.96 10.84
C GLU A 121 -0.64 8.49 9.59
N VAL A 122 -1.48 7.67 9.00
CA VAL A 122 -2.20 7.97 7.77
C VAL A 122 -3.66 8.20 8.11
N GLY A 123 -4.15 9.38 7.76
CA GLY A 123 -5.55 9.78 7.92
C GLY A 123 -6.09 10.37 6.62
N ILE A 124 -7.33 10.85 6.67
CA ILE A 124 -7.96 11.59 5.58
C ILE A 124 -8.64 12.84 6.11
N GLU A 125 -8.65 13.87 5.28
CA GLU A 125 -9.56 15.02 5.42
C GLU A 125 -10.51 15.03 4.22
N LYS A 126 -11.78 15.37 4.48
CA LYS A 126 -12.81 15.49 3.45
C LYS A 126 -13.21 16.96 3.37
N ASP A 127 -13.15 17.52 2.17
CA ASP A 127 -13.61 18.88 1.86
C ASP A 127 -14.57 18.81 0.67
N GLY A 128 -15.88 18.79 0.97
CA GLY A 128 -16.91 18.46 -0.01
C GLY A 128 -16.69 17.08 -0.62
N ASP A 129 -16.52 17.04 -1.95
CA ASP A 129 -16.24 15.82 -2.71
C ASP A 129 -14.75 15.44 -2.75
N ASN A 130 -13.86 16.32 -2.27
CA ASN A 130 -12.43 16.08 -2.29
C ASN A 130 -11.98 15.31 -1.05
N VAL A 131 -11.16 14.29 -1.24
CA VAL A 131 -10.53 13.52 -0.16
C VAL A 131 -9.02 13.68 -0.23
N THR A 132 -8.44 14.23 0.83
CA THR A 132 -6.98 14.41 0.95
C THR A 132 -6.42 13.37 1.91
N ILE A 133 -5.38 12.63 1.49
CA ILE A 133 -4.65 11.71 2.36
C ILE A 133 -3.57 12.46 3.12
N ILE A 134 -3.63 12.36 4.44
CA ILE A 134 -2.71 13.06 5.34
C ILE A 134 -1.73 12.06 5.93
N ASN A 135 -0.45 12.40 5.87
CA ASN A 135 0.62 11.63 6.49
C ASN A 135 1.19 12.43 7.66
N THR A 136 0.72 12.15 8.87
CA THR A 136 1.21 12.79 10.10
C THR A 136 2.42 12.05 10.61
N VAL A 137 3.60 12.69 10.64
CA VAL A 137 4.83 12.06 11.11
C VAL A 137 4.70 11.74 12.60
N ARG A 138 4.84 10.47 12.99
CA ARG A 138 4.90 10.08 14.41
C ARG A 138 6.28 10.42 14.96
N SER A 139 6.47 11.68 15.34
CA SER A 139 7.65 12.13 16.08
C SER A 139 7.79 11.31 17.37
N LYS A 140 8.89 10.55 17.50
CA LYS A 140 9.29 9.90 18.76
C LYS A 140 10.18 10.79 19.65
N ARG A 141 10.40 12.07 19.32
CA ARG A 141 11.23 12.95 20.15
C ARG A 141 10.41 13.50 21.31
N TRP A 142 10.49 12.83 22.46
CA TRP A 142 10.22 13.46 23.75
C TRP A 142 11.36 14.43 24.04
N ILE A 143 11.13 15.73 23.87
CA ILE A 143 12.04 16.76 24.38
C ILE A 143 11.51 17.15 25.76
N SER A 144 12.02 16.50 26.80
CA SER A 144 11.79 16.91 28.18
C SER A 144 12.64 18.16 28.44
N ILE A 145 12.03 19.36 28.35
CA ILE A 145 12.68 20.59 28.80
C ILE A 145 12.51 20.66 30.31
N PHE A 146 13.55 20.34 31.06
CA PHE A 146 13.60 20.60 32.49
C PHE A 146 13.90 22.07 32.71
N LEU A 147 12.90 22.83 33.16
CA LEU A 147 13.13 24.18 33.69
C LEU A 147 13.77 24.02 35.07
N LYS A 148 15.03 24.45 35.20
CA LYS A 148 15.70 24.58 36.49
C LYS A 148 15.10 25.82 37.18
N LYS A 149 14.62 25.66 38.42
CA LYS A 149 14.15 26.78 39.26
C LYS A 149 15.28 27.79 39.49
#